data_AF-A0A661TP54-F1
#
_entry.id   AF-A0A661TP54-F1
#
_cell.length_a   1.000
_cell.length_b   1.000
_cell.length_c   1.000
_cell.angle_alpha   90.00
_cell.angle_beta   90.00
_cell.angle_gamma   90.00
#
_symmetry.space_group_name_H-M   'P 1'
#
loop_
_entity.id
_entity.type
_entity.pdbx_description
1 polymer ?
#
loop_
_entity_poly.entity_id
_entity_poly.type
_entity_poly.pdbx_seq_one_letter_code
_entity_poly.pdbx_strand_id
1 'polypeptide(L)'
;MYGFLFLKKFFLPKEVKTALDILYKADREFYNREHQSIRGHIERSRVFQLIRGSIEKILFAHSNEFSEKIRQGASPHHWVYRTISNVAGDLVESGNYHIYRGVLNPMEPGEELVEIFDMAVDKLVEMRVLDAERAKKEKGILRKNIKSVG
;
A
#
# COMPACT_ATOMS: atom_id res chain seq x y z
N MET A 1 6.18 -22.48 15.37
CA MET A 1 6.98 -21.77 14.35
C MET A 1 6.84 -20.24 14.51
N TYR A 2 7.07 -19.70 15.71
CA TYR A 2 6.96 -18.26 15.99
C TYR A 2 8.30 -17.61 16.39
N GLY A 3 9.29 -18.42 16.83
CA GLY A 3 10.60 -17.91 17.26
C GLY A 3 11.52 -17.42 16.13
N PHE A 4 11.39 -17.98 14.92
CA PHE A 4 12.26 -17.62 13.78
C PHE A 4 11.91 -16.24 13.18
N LEU A 5 10.63 -15.87 13.18
CA LEU A 5 10.16 -14.53 12.79
C LEU A 5 10.60 -13.45 13.79
N PHE A 6 10.75 -13.80 15.07
CA PHE A 6 11.12 -12.85 16.12
C PHE A 6 12.60 -12.45 16.06
N LEU A 7 13.52 -13.38 15.75
CA LEU A 7 14.96 -13.10 15.63
C LEU A 7 15.32 -12.24 14.42
N LYS A 8 14.62 -12.40 13.28
CA LYS A 8 14.81 -11.55 12.08
C LYS A 8 14.52 -10.07 12.33
N LYS A 9 13.70 -9.74 13.34
CA LYS A 9 13.37 -8.35 13.70
C LYS A 9 14.56 -7.58 14.29
N PHE A 10 15.50 -8.28 14.95
CA PHE A 10 16.65 -7.65 15.60
C PHE A 10 17.85 -7.44 14.65
N PHE A 11 17.95 -8.22 13.57
CA PHE A 11 19.03 -8.12 12.57
C PHE A 11 18.49 -7.89 11.15
N LEU A 12 17.61 -6.89 11.00
CA LEU A 12 17.10 -6.51 9.68
C LEU A 12 18.22 -5.93 8.80
N PRO A 13 18.34 -6.38 7.54
CA PRO A 13 19.21 -5.74 6.55
C PRO A 13 18.91 -4.25 6.44
N LYS A 14 19.92 -3.44 6.16
CA LYS A 14 19.76 -1.97 6.04
C LYS A 14 18.71 -1.61 5.00
N GLU A 15 18.63 -2.39 3.91
CA GLU A 15 17.68 -2.19 2.82
C GLU A 15 16.25 -2.34 3.31
N VAL A 16 15.97 -3.37 4.12
CA VAL A 16 14.64 -3.60 4.71
C VAL A 16 14.27 -2.46 5.67
N LYS A 17 15.21 -1.98 6.49
CA LYS A 17 14.99 -0.82 7.36
C LYS A 17 14.64 0.42 6.54
N THR A 18 15.36 0.68 5.45
CA THR A 18 15.06 1.78 4.53
C THR A 18 13.65 1.67 3.94
N ALA A 19 13.23 0.47 3.53
CA ALA A 19 11.88 0.25 3.02
C ALA A 19 10.80 0.54 4.08
N LEU A 20 11.02 0.08 5.32
CA LEU A 20 10.13 0.37 6.43
C LEU A 20 10.06 1.89 6.70
N ASP A 21 11.19 2.59 6.74
CA ASP A 21 11.23 4.04 6.94
C ASP A 21 10.46 4.81 5.85
N ILE A 22 10.55 4.36 4.59
CA ILE A 22 9.75 4.92 3.49
C ILE A 22 8.26 4.65 3.71
N LEU A 23 7.90 3.44 4.11
CA LEU A 23 6.52 3.06 4.42
C LEU A 23 5.93 3.90 5.57
N TYR A 24 6.71 4.16 6.62
CA TYR A 24 6.32 5.07 7.72
C TYR A 24 6.16 6.53 7.27
N LYS A 25 6.96 6.97 6.30
CA LYS A 25 6.80 8.32 5.72
C LYS A 25 5.55 8.41 4.87
N ALA A 26 5.27 7.37 4.06
CA ALA A 26 4.06 7.30 3.25
C ALA A 26 2.78 7.34 4.11
N ASP A 27 2.75 6.61 5.24
CA ASP A 27 1.67 6.65 6.24
C ASP A 27 1.33 8.10 6.64
N ARG A 28 2.36 8.87 7.03
CA ARG A 28 2.20 10.28 7.41
C ARG A 28 1.79 11.18 6.25
N GLU A 29 2.31 10.93 5.06
CA GLU A 29 2.02 11.75 3.89
C GLU A 29 0.56 11.60 3.46
N PHE A 30 0.06 10.37 3.41
CA PHE A 30 -1.32 10.09 3.02
C PHE A 30 -2.31 10.60 4.07
N TYR A 31 -1.96 10.45 5.36
CA TYR A 31 -2.71 11.03 6.47
C TYR A 31 -2.88 12.56 6.40
N ASN A 32 -1.80 13.27 6.04
CA ASN A 32 -1.81 14.73 5.98
C ASN A 32 -2.64 15.28 4.81
N ARG A 33 -2.87 14.50 3.74
CA ARG A 33 -3.76 14.90 2.64
C ARG A 33 -5.24 14.80 3.02
N GLU A 34 -5.62 13.80 3.81
CA GLU A 34 -7.00 13.61 4.30
C GLU A 34 -7.47 14.75 5.22
N HIS A 35 -6.56 15.33 6.03
CA HIS A 35 -6.91 16.39 7.00
C HIS A 35 -7.33 17.74 6.41
N GLN A 36 -7.24 17.94 5.09
CA GLN A 36 -7.72 19.16 4.46
C GLN A 36 -9.21 19.10 4.06
N SER A 37 -9.94 17.99 4.30
CA SER A 37 -11.28 17.80 3.72
C SER A 37 -12.35 17.21 4.64
N ILE A 38 -12.45 17.67 5.91
CA ILE A 38 -13.66 17.58 6.79
C ILE A 38 -13.64 16.43 7.83
N ARG A 39 -14.12 16.80 9.04
CA ARG A 39 -14.52 16.02 10.23
C ARG A 39 -13.43 15.59 11.22
N GLY A 40 -13.70 15.95 12.47
CA GLY A 40 -12.79 15.82 13.60
C GLY A 40 -12.55 14.39 14.07
N HIS A 41 -11.50 14.28 14.89
CA HIS A 41 -10.99 13.09 15.56
C HIS A 41 -10.50 11.98 14.64
N ILE A 42 -9.25 12.16 14.20
CA ILE A 42 -8.55 11.14 13.44
C ILE A 42 -7.79 10.21 14.40
N GLU A 43 -8.39 9.04 14.66
CA GLU A 43 -7.61 7.83 14.91
C GLU A 43 -6.73 7.60 13.67
N ARG A 44 -5.41 7.38 13.82
CA ARG A 44 -4.52 6.96 12.71
C ARG A 44 -5.27 5.97 11.82
N SER A 45 -5.48 6.29 10.53
CA SER A 45 -6.32 5.50 9.62
C SER A 45 -6.03 4.01 9.81
N ARG A 46 -6.98 3.28 10.39
CA ARG A 46 -6.87 1.83 10.63
C ARG A 46 -6.58 1.11 9.32
N VAL A 47 -6.95 1.72 8.19
CA VAL A 47 -6.79 1.22 6.83
C VAL A 47 -5.33 1.20 6.39
N PHE A 48 -4.59 2.29 6.59
CA PHE A 48 -3.16 2.27 6.26
C PHE A 48 -2.41 1.25 7.14
N GLN A 49 -2.83 1.04 8.39
CA GLN A 49 -2.26 -0.01 9.24
C GLN A 49 -2.48 -1.43 8.69
N LEU A 50 -3.64 -1.70 8.06
CA LEU A 50 -3.91 -2.98 7.39
C LEU A 50 -2.96 -3.21 6.20
N ILE A 51 -2.77 -2.18 5.36
CA ILE A 51 -1.84 -2.23 4.23
C ILE A 51 -0.42 -2.43 4.74
N ARG A 52 0.00 -1.61 5.69
CA ARG A 52 1.33 -1.66 6.29
C ARG A 52 1.62 -3.02 6.91
N GLY A 53 0.69 -3.58 7.67
CA GLY A 53 0.85 -4.90 8.27
C GLY A 53 1.04 -6.00 7.21
N SER A 54 0.37 -5.87 6.06
CA SER A 54 0.54 -6.80 4.93
C SER A 54 1.92 -6.64 4.26
N ILE A 55 2.38 -5.41 4.06
CA ILE A 55 3.70 -5.12 3.48
C ILE A 55 4.83 -5.57 4.42
N GLU A 56 4.71 -5.33 5.72
CA GLU A 56 5.68 -5.79 6.72
C GLU A 56 5.83 -7.32 6.68
N LYS A 57 4.72 -8.06 6.57
CA LYS A 57 4.75 -9.52 6.41
C LYS A 57 5.52 -9.93 5.15
N ILE A 58 5.26 -9.28 4.02
CA ILE A 58 5.97 -9.54 2.75
C ILE A 58 7.47 -9.27 2.91
N LEU A 59 7.85 -8.12 3.48
CA LEU A 59 9.25 -7.73 3.69
C LEU A 59 9.99 -8.70 4.62
N PHE A 60 9.36 -9.16 5.70
CA PHE A 60 10.00 -10.08 6.63
C PHE A 60 10.12 -11.50 6.08
N ALA A 61 9.11 -11.96 5.33
CA ALA A 61 9.14 -13.25 4.65
C ALA A 61 10.25 -13.30 3.59
N HIS A 62 10.37 -12.26 2.77
CA HIS A 62 11.26 -12.21 1.60
C HIS A 62 12.46 -11.26 1.78
N SER A 63 12.91 -11.06 3.02
CA SER A 63 13.93 -10.06 3.38
C SER A 63 15.23 -10.15 2.57
N ASN A 64 15.67 -11.36 2.27
CA ASN A 64 16.94 -11.61 1.57
C ASN A 64 16.83 -11.25 0.09
N GLU A 65 15.77 -11.74 -0.58
CA GLU A 65 15.47 -11.44 -1.98
C GLU A 65 15.25 -9.94 -2.20
N PHE A 66 14.49 -9.31 -1.30
CA PHE A 66 14.29 -7.87 -1.33
C PHE A 66 15.64 -7.13 -1.24
N SER A 67 16.47 -7.46 -0.24
CA SER A 67 17.75 -6.79 -0.04
C SER A 67 18.70 -6.98 -1.22
N GLU A 68 18.68 -8.15 -1.85
CA GLU A 68 19.47 -8.43 -3.04
C GLU A 68 19.04 -7.55 -4.23
N LYS A 69 17.74 -7.45 -4.50
CA LYS A 69 17.21 -6.58 -5.56
C LYS A 69 17.60 -5.12 -5.35
N ILE A 70 17.52 -4.62 -4.12
CA ILE A 70 17.94 -3.24 -3.80
C ILE A 70 19.45 -3.06 -4.02
N ARG A 71 20.28 -4.02 -3.61
CA ARG A 71 21.73 -3.99 -3.87
C ARG A 71 22.08 -4.04 -5.35
N GLN A 72 21.25 -4.67 -6.18
CA GLN A 72 21.38 -4.69 -7.64
C GLN A 72 20.90 -3.39 -8.31
N GLY A 73 20.48 -2.38 -7.54
CA GLY A 73 20.11 -1.05 -8.03
C GLY A 73 18.61 -0.79 -8.11
N ALA A 74 17.75 -1.72 -7.67
CA ALA A 74 16.33 -1.45 -7.56
C ALA A 74 16.07 -0.35 -6.51
N SER A 75 15.17 0.58 -6.84
CA SER A 75 14.82 1.67 -5.93
C SER A 75 13.87 1.18 -4.83
N PRO A 76 14.22 1.34 -3.54
CA PRO A 76 13.33 0.97 -2.44
C PRO A 76 12.08 1.84 -2.41
N HIS A 77 12.15 3.11 -2.86
CA HIS A 77 10.98 3.97 -2.98
C HIS A 77 9.98 3.41 -3.99
N HIS A 78 10.45 3.02 -5.17
CA HIS A 78 9.59 2.48 -6.21
C HIS A 78 8.92 1.20 -5.74
N TRP A 79 9.69 0.33 -5.08
CA TRP A 79 9.16 -0.91 -4.53
C TRP A 79 8.07 -0.65 -3.49
N VAL A 80 8.30 0.25 -2.53
CA VAL A 80 7.33 0.53 -1.47
C VAL A 80 6.04 1.08 -2.05
N TYR A 81 6.08 2.13 -2.87
CA TYR A 81 4.86 2.72 -3.43
C TYR A 81 4.11 1.75 -4.36
N ARG A 82 4.82 0.94 -5.15
CA ARG A 82 4.18 -0.11 -5.96
C ARG A 82 3.54 -1.18 -5.10
N THR A 83 4.16 -1.54 -3.98
CA THR A 83 3.60 -2.54 -3.07
C THR A 83 2.40 -1.99 -2.33
N ILE A 84 2.42 -0.70 -1.95
CA ILE A 84 1.24 -0.02 -1.38
C ILE A 84 0.08 -0.07 -2.37
N SER A 85 0.28 0.34 -3.63
CA SER A 85 -0.80 0.28 -4.63
C SER A 85 -1.31 -1.15 -4.84
N ASN A 86 -0.40 -2.13 -4.95
CA ASN A 86 -0.82 -3.51 -5.18
C ASN A 86 -1.65 -4.04 -3.99
N VAL A 87 -1.16 -3.88 -2.76
CA VAL A 87 -1.87 -4.38 -1.56
C VAL A 87 -3.22 -3.67 -1.38
N ALA A 88 -3.28 -2.36 -1.58
CA ALA A 88 -4.54 -1.61 -1.49
C ALA A 88 -5.55 -2.08 -2.56
N GLY A 89 -5.08 -2.31 -3.79
CA GLY A 89 -5.87 -2.85 -4.89
C GLY A 89 -6.38 -4.25 -4.60
N ASP A 90 -5.50 -5.16 -4.19
CA ASP A 90 -5.85 -6.55 -3.86
C ASP A 90 -6.86 -6.61 -2.71
N LEU A 91 -6.71 -5.75 -1.70
CA LEU A 91 -7.65 -5.68 -0.58
C LEU A 91 -9.03 -5.25 -1.06
N VAL A 92 -9.15 -4.14 -1.81
CA VAL A 92 -10.47 -3.69 -2.26
C VAL A 92 -11.08 -4.67 -3.27
N GLU A 93 -10.28 -5.29 -4.14
CA GLU A 93 -10.74 -6.30 -5.11
C GLU A 93 -11.13 -7.65 -4.48
N SER A 94 -10.81 -7.88 -3.20
CA SER A 94 -11.10 -9.16 -2.53
C SER A 94 -12.59 -9.46 -2.32
N GLY A 95 -13.48 -8.49 -2.52
CA GLY A 95 -14.91 -8.62 -2.24
C GLY A 95 -15.29 -8.35 -0.77
N ASN A 96 -14.33 -8.42 0.17
CA ASN A 96 -14.59 -8.29 1.61
C ASN A 96 -15.14 -6.92 2.05
N TYR A 97 -14.94 -5.89 1.23
CA TYR A 97 -15.34 -4.51 1.51
C TYR A 97 -16.56 -4.05 0.70
N HIS A 98 -17.29 -5.00 0.09
CA HIS A 98 -18.48 -4.72 -0.71
C HIS A 98 -19.76 -5.05 0.07
N ILE A 99 -20.79 -4.23 -0.10
CA ILE A 99 -22.15 -4.59 0.35
C ILE A 99 -22.87 -5.47 -0.68
N TYR A 100 -22.63 -5.22 -1.97
CA TYR A 100 -23.28 -5.92 -3.08
C TYR A 100 -22.59 -5.58 -4.41
N ARG A 101 -22.33 -6.56 -5.29
CA ARG A 101 -21.93 -6.43 -6.71
C ARG A 101 -21.34 -5.08 -7.10
N GLY A 102 -20.08 -4.88 -6.71
CA GLY A 102 -19.31 -3.70 -7.08
C GLY A 102 -19.70 -2.39 -6.41
N VAL A 103 -20.53 -2.45 -5.37
CA VAL A 103 -20.83 -1.36 -4.45
C VAL A 103 -20.04 -1.58 -3.17
N LEU A 104 -19.09 -0.67 -2.91
CA LEU A 104 -18.32 -0.65 -1.67
C LEU A 104 -19.23 -0.32 -0.49
N ASN A 105 -18.95 -0.95 0.64
CA ASN A 105 -19.67 -0.67 1.87
C ASN A 105 -19.18 0.65 2.48
N PRO A 106 -20.03 1.69 2.60
CA PRO A 106 -19.61 2.99 3.13
C PRO A 106 -19.25 2.96 4.63
N MET A 107 -19.56 1.87 5.34
CA MET A 107 -19.16 1.67 6.73
C MET A 107 -17.85 0.88 6.88
N GLU A 108 -17.27 0.43 5.78
CA GLU A 108 -16.03 -0.34 5.71
C GLU A 108 -14.96 0.47 4.96
N PRO A 109 -13.67 0.12 5.08
CA PRO A 109 -12.58 0.95 4.55
C PRO A 109 -12.38 0.85 3.03
N GLY A 110 -13.38 0.39 2.27
CA GLY A 110 -13.27 0.16 0.83
C GLY A 110 -12.91 1.43 0.06
N GLU A 111 -13.54 2.56 0.39
CA GLU A 111 -13.27 3.85 -0.27
C GLU A 111 -11.87 4.36 0.06
N GLU A 112 -11.48 4.33 1.34
CA GLU A 112 -10.12 4.69 1.79
C GLU A 112 -9.03 3.84 1.09
N LEU A 113 -9.27 2.55 0.86
CA LEU A 113 -8.35 1.68 0.11
C LEU A 113 -8.16 2.15 -1.34
N VAL A 114 -9.24 2.59 -2.00
CA VAL A 114 -9.16 3.14 -3.37
C VAL A 114 -8.39 4.45 -3.39
N GLU A 115 -8.58 5.31 -2.38
CA GLU A 115 -7.85 6.56 -2.26
C GLU A 115 -6.34 6.32 -2.03
N ILE A 116 -5.99 5.40 -1.13
CA ILE A 116 -4.60 5.04 -0.87
C ILE A 116 -3.95 4.43 -2.13
N PHE A 117 -4.68 3.57 -2.86
CA PHE A 117 -4.24 3.06 -4.15
C PHE A 117 -3.90 4.23 -5.10
N ASP A 118 -4.80 5.19 -5.23
CA ASP A 118 -4.65 6.31 -6.12
C ASP A 118 -3.47 7.19 -5.79
N MET A 119 -3.31 7.51 -4.50
CA MET A 119 -2.18 8.30 -4.01
C MET A 119 -0.85 7.59 -4.27
N ALA A 120 -0.79 6.27 -4.07
CA ALA A 120 0.40 5.49 -4.36
C ALA A 120 0.73 5.46 -5.86
N VAL A 121 -0.27 5.31 -6.73
CA VAL A 121 -0.09 5.39 -8.18
C VAL A 121 0.37 6.79 -8.62
N ASP A 122 -0.21 7.85 -8.07
CA ASP A 122 0.22 9.23 -8.37
C ASP A 122 1.66 9.48 -7.94
N LYS A 123 2.08 8.90 -6.80
CA LYS A 123 3.49 8.96 -6.37
C LYS A 123 4.43 8.25 -7.33
N LEU A 124 4.01 7.12 -7.92
CA LEU A 124 4.80 6.46 -8.96
C LEU A 124 4.93 7.32 -10.23
N VAL A 125 3.91 8.12 -10.57
CA VAL A 125 3.98 9.10 -11.65
C VAL A 125 4.91 10.27 -11.31
N GLU A 126 4.81 10.82 -10.09
CA GLU A 126 5.67 11.89 -9.60
C GLU A 126 7.16 11.49 -9.65
N MET A 127 7.46 10.24 -9.27
CA MET A 127 8.80 9.65 -9.36
C MET A 127 9.22 9.24 -10.78
N ARG A 128 8.38 9.47 -11.79
CA ARG A 128 8.60 9.10 -13.21
C ARG A 128 8.82 7.60 -13.42
N VAL A 129 8.30 6.77 -12.52
CA VAL A 129 8.28 5.30 -12.62
C VAL A 129 7.17 4.84 -13.56
N LEU A 130 6.06 5.59 -13.54
CA LEU A 130 4.86 5.34 -14.33
C LEU A 130 4.55 6.60 -15.14
N ASP A 131 4.14 6.46 -16.40
CA ASP A 131 3.57 7.57 -17.16
C ASP A 131 2.10 7.80 -16.79
N ALA A 132 1.59 9.00 -17.09
CA ALA A 132 0.23 9.40 -16.72
C ALA A 132 -0.86 8.56 -17.41
N GLU A 133 -0.64 8.11 -18.64
CA GLU A 133 -1.60 7.28 -19.37
C GLU A 133 -1.69 5.89 -18.76
N ARG A 134 -0.56 5.31 -18.38
CA ARG A 134 -0.50 4.03 -17.69
C ARG A 134 -1.07 4.12 -16.28
N ALA A 135 -0.83 5.22 -15.56
CA ALA A 135 -1.47 5.49 -14.28
C ALA A 135 -3.00 5.54 -14.40
N LYS A 136 -3.52 6.28 -15.37
CA LYS A 136 -4.94 6.35 -15.68
C LYS A 136 -5.50 4.98 -16.04
N LYS A 137 -4.76 4.16 -16.78
CA LYS A 137 -5.14 2.79 -17.12
C LYS A 137 -5.19 1.90 -15.89
N GLU A 138 -4.16 1.89 -15.04
CA GLU A 138 -4.12 1.09 -13.80
C GLU A 138 -5.27 1.50 -12.86
N LYS A 139 -5.48 2.81 -12.65
CA LYS A 139 -6.62 3.34 -11.92
C LYS A 139 -7.95 2.86 -12.51
N GLY A 140 -8.12 2.96 -13.83
CA GLY A 140 -9.34 2.52 -14.52
C GLY A 140 -9.58 1.01 -14.43
N ILE A 141 -8.53 0.19 -14.45
CA ILE A 141 -8.63 -1.26 -14.26
C ILE A 141 -9.18 -1.57 -12.87
N LEU A 142 -8.64 -0.95 -11.82
CA LEU A 142 -9.14 -1.12 -10.45
C LEU A 142 -10.65 -0.84 -10.36
N ARG A 143 -11.13 0.27 -10.93
CA ARG A 143 -12.57 0.60 -10.88
C ARG A 143 -13.42 -0.40 -11.64
N LYS A 144 -12.91 -0.96 -12.73
CA LYS A 144 -13.61 -2.03 -13.47
C LYS A 144 -13.66 -3.30 -12.65
N ASN A 145 -12.55 -3.64 -11.99
CA ASN A 145 -12.46 -4.81 -11.14
C ASN A 145 -13.43 -4.68 -9.97
N ILE A 146 -13.41 -3.57 -9.21
CA ILE A 146 -14.38 -3.27 -8.16
C ILE A 146 -15.81 -3.50 -8.67
N LYS A 147 -16.20 -2.93 -9.80
CA LYS A 147 -17.54 -3.13 -10.38
C LYS A 147 -17.89 -4.59 -10.71
N SER A 148 -16.90 -5.44 -10.93
CA SER A 148 -17.07 -6.84 -11.30
C SER A 148 -17.03 -7.81 -10.12
N VAL A 149 -16.46 -7.41 -8.97
CA VAL A 149 -16.42 -8.23 -7.75
C VAL A 149 -17.56 -7.86 -6.79
N GLY A 150 -18.23 -8.88 -6.25
CA GLY A 150 -19.38 -8.79 -5.35
C GLY A 150 -20.56 -9.62 -5.83
#